data_AF-A0A963VKT5-F1
#
_entry.id   AF-A0A963VKT5-F1
#
_cell.length_a   1.000
_cell.length_b   1.000
_cell.length_c   1.000
_cell.angle_alpha   90.00
_cell.angle_beta   90.00
_cell.angle_gamma   90.00
#
_symmetry.space_group_name_H-M   'P 1'
#
loop_
_entity.id
_entity.type
_entity.pdbx_description
1 polymer ?
#
loop_
_entity_poly.entity_id
_entity_poly.type
_entity_poly.pdbx_seq_one_letter_code
_entity_poly.pdbx_strand_id
1 'polypeptide(L)'
;GVLGAMETGYQRGRIQDESMHYEMLKHTGELPIVGVNTFRNPHGDAVQDTLELARSTDEEKQKQLRRLADFHQRHAQEAPAMLERLQQAVIHNTNVFEVLMDAVRVCSLGQITDALFAVGGQYRRNM
;
A
#
# COMPACT_ATOMS: atom_id res chain seq x y z
N GLY A 1 1.27 18.20 19.52
CA GLY A 1 1.62 16.76 19.56
C GLY A 1 1.59 16.19 18.15
N VAL A 2 1.97 14.91 17.96
CA VAL A 2 2.14 14.30 16.62
C VAL A 2 0.86 14.37 15.78
N LEU A 3 -0.32 14.07 16.36
CA LEU A 3 -1.60 14.09 15.63
C LEU A 3 -1.94 15.47 15.07
N GLY A 4 -1.84 16.54 15.87
CA GLY A 4 -2.08 17.91 15.38
C GLY A 4 -1.07 18.37 14.33
N ALA A 5 0.17 17.86 14.37
CA ALA A 5 1.15 18.13 13.32
C ALA A 5 0.82 17.39 12.01
N MET A 6 0.21 16.19 12.09
CA MET A 6 -0.27 15.47 10.91
C MET A 6 -1.49 16.16 10.27
N GLU A 7 -2.35 16.78 11.07
CA GLU A 7 -3.50 17.57 10.58
C GLU A 7 -3.05 18.79 9.77
N THR A 8 -1.99 19.48 10.20
CA THR A 8 -1.40 20.62 9.46
C THR A 8 -0.42 20.20 8.37
N GLY A 9 -0.15 18.89 8.22
CA GLY A 9 0.76 18.36 7.22
C GLY A 9 2.25 18.63 7.51
N TYR A 10 2.62 19.04 8.73
CA TYR A 10 3.99 19.47 9.06
C TYR A 10 5.06 18.45 8.70
N GLN A 11 4.92 17.18 9.14
CA GLN A 11 5.91 16.15 8.86
C GLN A 11 6.03 15.87 7.37
N ARG A 12 4.90 15.85 6.65
CA ARG A 12 4.88 15.63 5.20
C ARG A 12 5.58 16.77 4.47
N GLY A 13 5.27 18.01 4.83
CA GLY A 13 5.91 19.21 4.29
C GLY A 13 7.42 19.20 4.52
N ARG A 14 7.86 18.90 5.75
CA ARG A 14 9.29 18.78 6.08
C ARG A 14 10.02 17.74 5.25
N ILE A 15 9.42 16.55 5.08
CA ILE A 15 9.98 15.49 4.22
C ILE A 15 10.06 15.95 2.76
N GLN A 16 9.03 16.63 2.27
CA GLN A 16 9.02 17.17 0.90
C GLN A 16 10.07 18.26 0.70
N ASP A 17 10.21 19.19 1.64
CA ASP A 17 11.21 20.26 1.59
C ASP A 17 12.64 19.69 1.60
N GLU A 18 12.90 18.71 2.47
CA GLU A 18 14.21 18.05 2.55
C GLU A 18 14.49 17.22 1.29
N SER A 19 13.48 16.54 0.75
CA SER A 19 13.60 15.83 -0.53
C SER A 19 13.92 16.79 -1.68
N MET A 20 13.26 17.94 -1.74
CA MET A 20 13.51 18.95 -2.77
C MET A 20 14.89 19.58 -2.62
N HIS A 21 15.33 19.85 -1.39
CA HIS A 21 16.67 20.34 -1.13
C HIS A 21 17.75 19.35 -1.58
N TYR A 22 17.60 18.08 -1.21
CA TYR A 22 18.51 17.02 -1.65
C TYR A 22 18.57 16.90 -3.17
N GLU A 23 17.41 16.86 -3.84
CA GLU A 23 17.38 16.76 -5.30
C GLU A 23 17.99 18.01 -5.96
N MET A 24 17.78 19.20 -5.39
CA MET A 24 18.43 20.42 -5.87
C MET A 24 19.96 20.33 -5.79
N LEU A 25 20.51 19.94 -4.63
CA LEU A 25 21.96 19.80 -4.45
C LEU A 25 22.56 18.75 -5.40
N LYS A 26 21.84 17.64 -5.61
CA LYS A 26 22.20 16.61 -6.58
C LYS A 26 22.19 17.15 -8.02
N HIS A 27 21.19 17.95 -8.38
CA HIS A 27 21.07 18.52 -9.72
C HIS A 27 22.07 19.66 -9.98
N THR A 28 22.36 20.52 -9.00
CA THR A 28 23.35 21.59 -9.11
C THR A 28 24.79 21.08 -9.06
N GLY A 29 25.00 19.88 -8.51
CA GLY A 29 26.32 19.28 -8.34
C GLY A 29 27.03 19.66 -7.03
N GLU A 30 26.38 20.47 -6.19
CA GLU A 30 26.86 20.81 -4.84
C GLU A 30 26.97 19.55 -3.95
N LEU A 31 26.10 18.57 -4.17
CA LEU A 31 26.24 17.23 -3.62
C LEU A 31 26.87 16.30 -4.68
N PRO A 32 28.15 15.91 -4.55
CA PRO A 32 28.82 15.07 -5.53
C PRO A 32 28.29 13.63 -5.49
N ILE A 33 27.77 13.15 -6.62
CA ILE A 33 27.32 11.77 -6.84
C ILE A 33 28.09 11.18 -8.04
N VAL A 34 28.99 10.26 -7.73
CA VAL A 34 29.87 9.58 -8.70
C VAL A 34 29.03 8.79 -9.71
N GLY A 35 29.31 8.98 -10.99
CA GLY A 35 28.58 8.33 -12.09
C GLY A 35 27.24 9.00 -12.42
N VAL A 36 26.86 10.07 -11.72
CA VAL A 36 25.62 10.81 -11.98
C VAL A 36 25.90 12.27 -12.37
N ASN A 37 26.43 13.08 -11.45
CA ASN A 37 26.72 14.49 -11.69
C ASN A 37 28.22 14.82 -11.70
N THR A 38 29.06 13.91 -11.22
CA THR A 38 30.53 14.01 -11.24
C THR A 38 31.14 12.66 -11.60
N PHE A 39 32.38 12.66 -12.12
CA PHE A 39 33.08 11.46 -12.60
C PHE A 39 32.24 10.59 -13.55
N ARG A 40 31.62 11.22 -14.57
CA ARG A 40 30.80 10.52 -15.57
C ARG A 40 31.65 9.83 -16.64
N ASN A 41 31.13 8.76 -17.23
CA ASN A 41 31.79 8.06 -18.32
C ASN A 41 31.81 8.95 -19.60
N PRO A 42 32.99 9.26 -20.17
CA PRO A 42 33.10 10.04 -21.42
C PRO A 42 32.42 9.37 -22.63
N HIS A 43 32.25 8.06 -22.59
CA HIS A 43 31.61 7.27 -23.65
C HIS A 43 30.08 7.15 -23.49
N GLY A 44 29.50 7.82 -22.48
CA GLY A 44 28.08 7.72 -22.14
C GLY A 44 27.77 6.62 -21.13
N ASP A 45 26.61 6.72 -20.50
CA ASP A 45 26.14 5.72 -19.54
C ASP A 45 25.68 4.47 -20.32
N ALA A 46 26.41 3.37 -20.15
CA ALA A 46 26.03 2.08 -20.73
C ALA A 46 24.78 1.56 -20.02
N VAL A 47 23.60 1.85 -20.56
CA VAL A 47 22.38 1.15 -20.16
C VAL A 47 22.55 -0.29 -20.60
N GLN A 48 22.52 -1.25 -19.67
CA GLN A 48 22.51 -2.66 -20.04
C GLN A 48 21.27 -2.91 -20.91
N ASP A 49 21.46 -3.36 -22.15
CA ASP A 49 20.37 -3.53 -23.13
C ASP A 49 19.28 -4.51 -22.65
N THR A 50 19.64 -5.43 -21.76
CA THR A 50 18.71 -6.40 -21.16
C THR A 50 19.06 -6.67 -19.69
N LEU A 51 18.39 -5.95 -18.78
CA LEU A 51 18.35 -6.32 -17.37
C LEU A 51 17.14 -7.22 -17.14
N GLU A 52 17.37 -8.41 -16.58
CA GLU A 52 16.26 -9.29 -16.19
C GLU A 52 15.44 -8.63 -15.08
N LEU A 53 14.14 -8.47 -15.31
CA LEU A 53 13.22 -7.87 -14.35
C LEU A 53 12.33 -8.96 -13.75
N ALA A 54 12.33 -9.04 -12.42
CA ALA A 54 11.36 -9.88 -11.72
C ALA A 54 9.96 -9.29 -11.86
N ARG A 55 9.10 -9.96 -12.63
CA ARG A 55 7.68 -9.61 -12.83
C ARG A 55 6.84 -10.86 -12.65
N SER A 56 5.60 -10.68 -12.19
CA SER A 56 4.65 -11.79 -12.13
C SER A 56 4.25 -12.24 -13.53
N THR A 57 4.18 -13.55 -13.70
CA THR A 57 3.69 -14.19 -14.92
C THR A 57 2.17 -14.11 -14.98
N ASP A 58 1.61 -14.25 -16.18
CA ASP A 58 0.14 -14.28 -16.33
C ASP A 58 -0.47 -15.54 -15.70
N GLU A 59 0.26 -16.65 -15.68
CA GLU A 59 -0.17 -17.88 -15.00
C GLU A 59 -0.35 -17.66 -13.50
N GLU A 60 0.58 -16.98 -12.84
CA GLU A 60 0.47 -16.64 -11.41
C GLU A 60 -0.75 -15.77 -11.12
N LYS A 61 -1.02 -14.77 -11.97
CA LYS A 61 -2.22 -13.93 -11.84
C LYS A 61 -3.49 -14.76 -11.97
N GLN A 62 -3.57 -15.61 -12.99
CA GLN A 62 -4.73 -16.49 -13.20
C GLN A 62 -4.90 -17.50 -12.06
N LYS A 63 -3.80 -17.99 -11.51
CA LYS A 63 -3.82 -18.86 -10.32
C LYS A 63 -4.40 -18.15 -9.10
N GLN A 64 -4.04 -16.89 -8.86
CA GLN A 64 -4.61 -16.11 -7.77
C GLN A 64 -6.11 -15.85 -7.95
N LEU A 65 -6.57 -15.54 -9.16
CA LEU A 65 -7.99 -15.36 -9.46
C LEU A 65 -8.79 -16.65 -9.20
N ARG A 66 -8.29 -17.79 -9.67
CA ARG A 66 -8.95 -19.10 -9.44
C ARG A 66 -9.03 -19.45 -7.95
N ARG A 67 -7.94 -19.26 -7.20
CA ARG A 67 -7.91 -19.51 -5.75
C ARG A 67 -8.88 -18.61 -4.99
N LEU A 68 -9.01 -17.35 -5.41
CA LEU A 68 -9.95 -16.41 -4.81
C LEU A 68 -11.41 -16.84 -5.07
N ALA A 69 -11.75 -17.18 -6.31
CA ALA A 69 -13.09 -17.64 -6.67
C ALA A 69 -13.47 -18.94 -5.93
N ASP A 70 -12.55 -19.90 -5.85
CA ASP A 70 -12.76 -21.14 -5.10
C ASP A 70 -12.96 -20.88 -3.59
N PHE A 71 -12.17 -19.98 -3.00
CA PHE A 71 -12.33 -19.59 -1.60
C PHE A 71 -13.69 -18.93 -1.35
N HIS A 72 -14.14 -18.02 -2.23
CA HIS A 72 -15.48 -17.42 -2.16
C HIS A 72 -16.59 -18.45 -2.27
N GLN A 73 -16.45 -19.41 -3.20
CA GLN A 73 -17.43 -20.47 -3.37
C GLN A 73 -17.52 -21.37 -2.14
N ARG A 74 -16.38 -21.77 -1.56
CA ARG A 74 -16.32 -22.61 -0.35
C ARG A 74 -17.02 -21.98 0.85
N HIS A 75 -16.95 -20.65 1.00
CA HIS A 75 -17.48 -19.94 2.16
C HIS A 75 -18.71 -19.08 1.84
N ALA A 76 -19.37 -19.32 0.70
CA ALA A 76 -20.47 -18.48 0.21
C ALA A 76 -21.65 -18.36 1.21
N GLN A 77 -21.87 -19.38 2.05
CA GLN A 77 -22.93 -19.39 3.05
C GLN A 77 -22.54 -18.68 4.34
N GLU A 78 -21.26 -18.73 4.74
CA GLU A 78 -20.77 -18.20 6.01
C GLU A 78 -20.34 -16.73 5.90
N ALA A 79 -19.78 -16.34 4.75
CA ALA A 79 -19.18 -15.02 4.55
C ALA A 79 -20.15 -13.85 4.80
N PRO A 80 -21.42 -13.86 4.33
CA PRO A 80 -22.33 -12.73 4.55
C PRO A 80 -22.58 -12.44 6.04
N ALA A 81 -22.86 -13.49 6.83
CA ALA A 81 -23.10 -13.34 8.27
C ALA A 81 -21.85 -12.90 9.03
N MET A 82 -20.66 -13.37 8.62
CA MET A 82 -19.40 -12.97 9.21
C MET A 82 -19.05 -11.50 8.92
N LEU A 83 -19.31 -11.03 7.70
CA LEU A 83 -19.11 -9.63 7.33
C LEU A 83 -20.07 -8.71 8.11
N GLU A 84 -21.31 -9.12 8.30
CA GLU A 84 -22.27 -8.39 9.13
C GLU A 84 -21.78 -8.33 10.60
N ARG A 85 -21.35 -9.46 11.17
CA ARG A 85 -20.76 -9.49 12.53
C ARG A 85 -19.58 -8.53 12.65
N LEU A 86 -18.71 -8.47 11.64
CA LEU A 86 -17.57 -7.55 11.63
C LEU A 86 -18.01 -6.08 11.61
N GLN A 87 -19.02 -5.74 10.79
CA GLN A 87 -19.58 -4.40 10.76
C GLN A 87 -20.23 -4.02 12.10
N GLN A 88 -21.00 -4.93 12.68
CA GLN A 88 -21.61 -4.72 14.00
C GLN A 88 -20.55 -4.54 15.09
N ALA A 89 -19.41 -5.21 15.00
CA ALA A 89 -18.32 -5.02 15.96
C ALA A 89 -17.80 -3.58 15.98
N VAL A 90 -17.72 -2.94 14.80
CA VAL A 90 -17.36 -1.52 14.65
C VAL A 90 -18.47 -0.61 15.18
N ILE A 91 -19.72 -0.86 14.78
CA ILE A 91 -20.90 -0.04 15.20
C ILE A 91 -21.05 -0.03 16.72
N HIS A 92 -20.85 -1.18 17.36
CA HIS A 92 -20.95 -1.33 18.81
C HIS A 92 -19.64 -0.98 19.56
N ASN A 93 -18.62 -0.49 18.86
CA ASN A 93 -17.32 -0.11 19.42
C ASN A 93 -16.67 -1.23 20.25
N THR A 94 -16.76 -2.47 19.76
CA THR A 94 -16.13 -3.66 20.36
C THR A 94 -14.76 -3.95 19.73
N ASN A 95 -14.07 -4.98 20.21
CA ASN A 95 -12.77 -5.35 19.68
C ASN A 95 -12.88 -5.93 18.26
N VAL A 96 -12.60 -5.10 17.26
CA VAL A 96 -12.65 -5.49 15.84
C VAL A 96 -11.63 -6.58 15.51
N PHE A 97 -10.44 -6.54 16.12
CA PHE A 97 -9.38 -7.51 15.83
C PHE A 97 -9.74 -8.93 16.29
N GLU A 98 -10.48 -9.04 17.39
CA GLU A 98 -11.01 -10.33 17.85
C GLU A 98 -11.93 -10.96 16.79
N VAL A 99 -12.83 -10.17 16.20
CA VAL A 99 -13.71 -10.65 15.12
C VAL A 99 -12.93 -10.94 13.84
N LEU A 100 -11.84 -10.21 13.57
CA LEU A 100 -10.97 -10.49 12.42
C LEU A 100 -10.33 -11.90 12.48
N MET A 101 -10.02 -12.42 13.66
CA MET A 101 -9.46 -13.77 13.81
C MET A 101 -10.39 -14.88 13.29
N ASP A 102 -11.70 -14.63 13.34
CA ASP A 102 -12.72 -15.49 12.75
C ASP A 102 -12.97 -15.12 11.28
N ALA A 103 -13.05 -13.82 10.97
CA ALA A 103 -13.43 -13.34 9.64
C ALA A 103 -12.47 -13.81 8.54
N VAL A 104 -11.16 -13.82 8.79
CA VAL A 104 -10.15 -14.23 7.80
C VAL A 104 -10.24 -15.70 7.38
N ARG A 105 -10.99 -16.52 8.12
CA ARG A 105 -11.19 -17.95 7.79
C ARG A 105 -12.21 -18.15 6.67
N VAL A 106 -13.15 -17.21 6.52
CA VAL A 106 -14.30 -17.33 5.61
C VAL A 106 -14.48 -16.14 4.66
N CYS A 107 -13.79 -15.02 4.94
CA CYS A 107 -13.82 -13.80 4.14
C CYS A 107 -12.43 -13.47 3.60
N SER A 108 -12.38 -13.06 2.33
CA SER A 108 -11.15 -12.59 1.69
C SER A 108 -10.77 -11.18 2.15
N LEU A 109 -9.52 -10.77 1.90
CA LEU A 109 -9.02 -9.43 2.23
C LEU A 109 -9.93 -8.32 1.68
N GLY A 110 -10.32 -8.40 0.40
CA GLY A 110 -11.18 -7.38 -0.23
C GLY A 110 -12.56 -7.29 0.43
N GLN A 111 -13.21 -8.43 0.69
CA GLN A 111 -14.51 -8.47 1.37
C GLN A 111 -14.46 -7.82 2.75
N ILE A 112 -13.40 -8.09 3.51
CA ILE A 112 -13.18 -7.49 4.84
C ILE A 112 -12.96 -5.98 4.72
N THR A 113 -12.08 -5.55 3.82
CA THR A 113 -11.78 -4.13 3.61
C THR A 113 -13.03 -3.35 3.19
N ASP A 114 -13.81 -3.85 2.23
CA ASP A 114 -15.02 -3.18 1.75
C ASP A 114 -16.09 -3.10 2.84
N ALA A 115 -16.26 -4.16 3.63
CA ALA A 115 -17.16 -4.16 4.78
C ALA A 115 -16.75 -3.11 5.83
N LEU A 116 -15.46 -2.98 6.13
CA LEU A 116 -14.95 -1.97 7.05
C LEU A 116 -15.06 -0.55 6.48
N PHE A 117 -14.95 -0.35 5.17
CA PHE A 117 -15.17 0.97 4.55
C PHE A 117 -16.60 1.47 4.72
N ALA A 118 -17.60 0.58 4.71
CA ALA A 118 -19.00 0.94 4.87
C ALA A 118 -19.32 1.52 6.28
N VAL A 119 -18.55 1.13 7.31
CA VAL A 119 -18.81 1.53 8.71
C VAL A 119 -17.70 2.36 9.35
N GLY A 120 -16.45 2.24 8.88
CA GLY A 120 -15.26 2.93 9.40
C GLY A 120 -14.76 4.07 8.51
N GLY A 121 -15.36 4.25 7.33
CA GLY A 121 -14.95 5.25 6.36
C GLY A 121 -13.67 4.88 5.60
N GLN A 122 -13.28 5.76 4.68
CA GLN A 122 -12.06 5.62 3.88
C GLN A 122 -11.05 6.70 4.27
N TYR A 123 -9.77 6.37 4.16
CA TYR A 123 -8.72 7.37 4.32
C TYR A 123 -8.91 8.49 3.28
N ARG A 124 -9.04 9.73 3.77
CA ARG A 124 -9.02 10.93 2.93
C ARG A 124 -7.59 11.41 2.81
N ARG A 125 -7.11 11.52 1.57
CA ARG A 125 -5.80 12.14 1.29
C ARG A 125 -5.85 13.59 1.76
N ASN A 126 -4.96 13.93 2.70
CA ASN A 126 -4.68 15.31 3.01
C ASN A 126 -3.70 15.82 1.93
N MET A 127 -3.94 17.03 1.40
CA MET A 127 -2.96 17.77 0.61
C MET A 127 -1.84 18.27 1.51
#